data_AF-A0A268UBC5-F1
#
_entry.id   AF-A0A268UBC5-F1
#
_cell.length_a   1.000
_cell.length_b   1.000
_cell.length_c   1.000
_cell.angle_alpha   90.00
_cell.angle_beta   90.00
_cell.angle_gamma   90.00
#
_symmetry.space_group_name_H-M   'P 1'
#
loop_
_entity.id
_entity.type
_entity.pdbx_description
1 polymer ?
#
loop_
_entity_poly.entity_id
_entity_poly.type
_entity_poly.pdbx_seq_one_letter_code
_entity_poly.pdbx_strand_id
1 'polypeptide(L)'
;MKSVQTYDHMRDTNKSVLYIIAFLPFFILPFSPLLSYFFGMFLLLIFTRFNDYVILSLLSLDIVISGSLIWASRVYFDNNGDDFLRYYDTYKDIFVGHYSALFSYGGGFEVGFPLFYLLLDIIFGHLNINEILFFSILVPSLLMAIWALKYGISSLGISQRALCLFFIFLFFSFYAPSEWSRQSFACIFILFAFSQQKYIWKFIFLLTACLFHLTSLPVFFILEFLKYRPKLTLSLVAIGSLSFVFSFEFILMAYKSGIIPHISILDKLNFYSIYQERGIFMNLDLSFMFLLLCMGLLFCIGLRSDNLKKYWIYFYLVFLWCYVVFLPFSYASNRLTLIFNSFLLGYMFFVSVRNLSILTYIVGFLLLLGKFAYWIFDPASKLWFSYPSWGNFLYYFSF
;
A
#
# COMPACT_ATOMS: atom_id res chain seq x y z
N MET A 1 14.06 -16.89 47.81
CA MET A 1 13.84 -17.75 46.62
C MET A 1 12.36 -17.94 46.24
N LYS A 2 11.41 -18.12 47.18
CA LYS A 2 9.96 -18.22 46.86
C LYS A 2 9.30 -16.95 46.28
N SER A 3 9.87 -15.75 46.48
CA SER A 3 9.28 -14.48 45.99
C SER A 3 9.64 -14.12 44.55
N VAL A 4 10.67 -14.76 43.97
CA VAL A 4 11.08 -14.54 42.57
C VAL A 4 10.22 -15.39 41.63
N GLN A 5 9.94 -16.65 42.02
CA GLN A 5 9.09 -17.55 41.24
C GLN A 5 7.63 -17.05 41.10
N THR A 6 7.06 -16.40 42.11
CA THR A 6 5.69 -15.83 42.02
C THR A 6 5.63 -14.59 41.12
N TYR A 7 6.70 -13.80 41.05
CA TYR A 7 6.77 -12.63 40.17
C TYR A 7 6.91 -13.02 38.70
N ASP A 8 7.73 -14.03 38.39
CA ASP A 8 7.85 -14.54 37.02
C ASP A 8 6.57 -15.24 36.56
N HIS A 9 5.92 -16.02 37.44
CA HIS A 9 4.68 -16.71 37.09
C HIS A 9 3.50 -15.75 36.83
N MET A 10 3.43 -14.60 37.53
CA MET A 10 2.44 -13.53 37.25
C MET A 10 2.76 -12.74 35.97
N ARG A 11 4.03 -12.71 35.54
CA ARG A 11 4.43 -12.08 34.27
C ARG A 11 4.05 -12.96 33.08
N ASP A 12 4.12 -14.28 33.23
CA ASP A 12 3.81 -15.24 32.17
C ASP A 12 2.30 -15.48 32.00
N THR A 13 1.49 -15.54 33.06
CA THR A 13 0.02 -15.65 32.93
C THR A 13 -0.58 -14.44 32.21
N ASN A 14 -0.07 -13.23 32.45
CA ASN A 14 -0.49 -12.03 31.74
C ASN A 14 -0.17 -12.08 30.24
N LYS A 15 0.92 -12.74 29.84
CA LYS A 15 1.25 -12.91 28.41
C LYS A 15 0.34 -13.92 27.72
N SER A 16 0.05 -15.06 28.36
CA SER A 16 -0.87 -16.06 27.78
C SER A 16 -2.26 -15.48 27.51
N VAL A 17 -2.80 -14.67 28.43
CA VAL A 17 -4.08 -13.98 28.22
C VAL A 17 -4.01 -13.03 27.02
N LEU A 18 -2.91 -12.28 26.87
CA LEU A 18 -2.74 -11.37 25.74
C LEU A 18 -2.62 -12.10 24.40
N TYR A 19 -1.96 -13.27 24.35
CA TYR A 19 -1.94 -14.11 23.15
C TYR A 19 -3.33 -14.59 22.78
N ILE A 20 -4.13 -15.03 23.76
CA ILE A 20 -5.51 -15.43 23.54
C ILE A 20 -6.31 -14.25 22.96
N ILE A 21 -6.20 -13.06 23.56
CA ILE A 21 -6.90 -11.86 23.05
C ILE A 21 -6.46 -11.51 21.63
N ALA A 22 -5.16 -11.58 21.34
CA ALA A 22 -4.62 -11.31 20.00
C ALA A 22 -5.08 -12.34 18.95
N PHE A 23 -5.48 -13.54 19.38
CA PHE A 23 -6.01 -14.58 18.52
C PHE A 23 -7.52 -14.49 18.31
N LEU A 24 -8.26 -13.74 19.15
CA LEU A 24 -9.72 -13.61 19.03
C LEU A 24 -10.22 -13.15 17.65
N PRO A 25 -9.57 -12.19 16.96
CA PRO A 25 -9.97 -11.82 15.60
C PRO A 25 -10.04 -13.02 14.64
N PHE A 26 -9.07 -13.95 14.70
CA PHE A 26 -9.08 -15.15 13.85
C PHE A 26 -10.28 -16.06 14.05
N PHE A 27 -10.94 -16.04 15.23
CA PHE A 27 -12.20 -16.78 15.43
C PHE A 27 -13.41 -16.07 14.81
N ILE A 28 -13.33 -14.75 14.61
CA ILE A 28 -14.36 -13.95 13.96
C ILE A 28 -14.22 -13.99 12.44
N LEU A 29 -12.98 -14.05 11.93
CA LEU A 29 -12.63 -14.04 10.51
C LEU A 29 -13.50 -14.97 9.64
N PRO A 30 -13.75 -16.25 10.00
CA PRO A 30 -14.58 -17.14 9.19
C PRO A 30 -16.03 -16.68 9.01
N PHE A 31 -16.53 -15.81 9.88
CA PHE A 31 -17.91 -15.31 9.87
C PHE A 31 -17.99 -13.87 9.36
N SER A 32 -16.98 -13.04 9.63
CA SER A 32 -16.92 -11.66 9.15
C SER A 32 -15.47 -11.14 9.10
N PRO A 33 -14.87 -11.05 7.89
CA PRO A 33 -13.58 -10.40 7.70
C PRO A 33 -13.60 -8.93 8.15
N LEU A 34 -14.75 -8.26 8.00
CA LEU A 34 -14.94 -6.88 8.42
C LEU A 34 -14.75 -6.71 9.94
N LEU A 35 -15.48 -7.48 10.75
CA LEU A 35 -15.37 -7.40 12.20
C LEU A 35 -13.98 -7.83 12.68
N SER A 36 -13.40 -8.85 12.05
CA SER A 36 -12.03 -9.29 12.34
C SER A 36 -11.02 -8.15 12.14
N TYR A 37 -11.04 -7.51 10.96
CA TYR A 37 -10.17 -6.39 10.63
C TYR A 37 -10.27 -5.27 11.67
N PHE A 38 -11.47 -4.80 11.98
CA PHE A 38 -11.65 -3.68 12.91
C PHE A 38 -11.29 -4.06 14.34
N PHE A 39 -11.52 -5.32 14.74
CA PHE A 39 -11.10 -5.78 16.04
C PHE A 39 -9.58 -5.86 16.15
N GLY A 40 -8.88 -6.44 15.17
CA GLY A 40 -7.41 -6.46 15.12
C GLY A 40 -6.80 -5.04 15.15
N MET A 41 -7.39 -4.11 14.39
CA MET A 41 -6.99 -2.70 14.40
C MET A 41 -7.20 -2.03 15.77
N PHE A 42 -8.34 -2.28 16.41
CA PHE A 42 -8.62 -1.78 17.76
C PHE A 42 -7.63 -2.33 18.78
N LEU A 43 -7.28 -3.61 18.70
CA LEU A 43 -6.27 -4.25 19.55
C LEU A 43 -4.89 -3.58 19.39
N LEU A 44 -4.45 -3.27 18.16
CA LEU A 44 -3.20 -2.51 17.94
C LEU A 44 -3.22 -1.12 18.58
N LEU A 45 -4.38 -0.45 18.59
CA LEU A 45 -4.55 0.89 19.17
C LEU A 45 -4.49 0.86 20.71
N ILE A 46 -4.99 -0.18 21.36
CA ILE A 46 -4.99 -0.29 22.83
C ILE A 46 -3.71 -0.94 23.38
N PHE A 47 -3.06 -1.84 22.63
CA PHE A 47 -1.88 -2.58 23.07
C PHE A 47 -0.54 -1.86 22.81
N THR A 48 -0.55 -0.53 22.75
CA THR A 48 0.66 0.26 22.45
C THR A 48 1.79 0.12 23.44
N ARG A 49 1.50 -0.27 24.68
CA ARG A 49 2.52 -0.52 25.71
C ARG A 49 3.10 -1.94 25.68
N PHE A 50 2.51 -2.85 24.91
CA PHE A 50 2.96 -4.23 24.79
C PHE A 50 3.78 -4.39 23.51
N ASN A 51 5.04 -4.74 23.67
CA ASN A 51 6.00 -4.88 22.56
C ASN A 51 6.40 -6.35 22.37
N ASP A 52 5.40 -7.19 22.21
CA ASP A 52 5.65 -8.57 21.82
C ASP A 52 5.53 -8.68 20.30
N TYR A 53 6.64 -8.98 19.62
CA TYR A 53 6.67 -9.13 18.17
C TYR A 53 5.73 -10.24 17.69
N VAL A 54 5.48 -11.28 18.50
CA VAL A 54 4.55 -12.36 18.13
C VAL A 54 3.13 -11.81 18.12
N ILE A 55 2.71 -11.06 19.14
CA ILE A 55 1.38 -10.41 19.17
C ILE A 55 1.23 -9.44 17.99
N LEU A 56 2.23 -8.58 17.76
CA LEU A 56 2.20 -7.63 16.64
C LEU A 56 2.13 -8.35 15.30
N SER A 57 2.82 -9.49 15.15
CA SER A 57 2.79 -10.31 13.93
C SER A 57 1.43 -10.98 13.73
N LEU A 58 0.84 -11.55 14.79
CA LEU A 58 -0.50 -12.18 14.74
C LEU A 58 -1.57 -11.16 14.34
N LEU A 59 -1.59 -10.00 14.99
CA LEU A 59 -2.54 -8.94 14.65
C LEU A 59 -2.32 -8.41 13.24
N SER A 60 -1.06 -8.22 12.83
CA SER A 60 -0.75 -7.80 11.45
C SER A 60 -1.24 -8.83 10.42
N LEU A 61 -1.05 -10.12 10.72
CA LEU A 61 -1.49 -11.23 9.87
C LEU A 61 -3.01 -11.27 9.74
N ASP A 62 -3.74 -11.14 10.85
CA ASP A 62 -5.20 -11.06 10.85
C ASP A 62 -5.68 -9.88 9.99
N ILE A 63 -5.13 -8.68 10.23
CA ILE A 63 -5.52 -7.45 9.53
C ILE A 63 -5.29 -7.58 8.03
N VAL A 64 -4.17 -8.16 7.58
CA VAL A 64 -3.89 -8.29 6.15
C VAL A 64 -4.75 -9.36 5.49
N ILE A 65 -5.02 -10.49 6.15
CA ILE A 65 -5.94 -11.52 5.61
C ILE A 65 -7.35 -10.94 5.51
N SER A 66 -7.83 -10.35 6.61
CA SER A 66 -9.15 -9.73 6.70
C SER A 66 -9.31 -8.62 5.66
N GLY A 67 -8.36 -7.69 5.58
CA GLY A 67 -8.38 -6.60 4.61
C GLY A 67 -8.34 -7.08 3.16
N SER A 68 -7.61 -8.17 2.88
CA SER A 68 -7.57 -8.76 1.55
C SER A 68 -8.90 -9.40 1.16
N LEU A 69 -9.58 -10.09 2.08
CA LEU A 69 -10.93 -10.61 1.85
C LEU A 69 -11.93 -9.47 1.63
N ILE A 70 -11.94 -8.45 2.49
CA ILE A 70 -12.83 -7.29 2.33
C ILE A 70 -12.70 -6.71 0.91
N TRP A 71 -11.49 -6.47 0.44
CA TRP A 71 -11.28 -5.88 -0.89
C TRP A 71 -11.36 -6.85 -2.05
N ALA A 72 -11.26 -8.16 -1.82
CA ALA A 72 -11.61 -9.17 -2.82
C ALA A 72 -13.12 -9.21 -3.10
N SER A 73 -13.96 -8.71 -2.17
CA SER A 73 -15.40 -8.61 -2.38
C SER A 73 -15.83 -7.47 -3.31
N ARG A 74 -14.92 -6.56 -3.69
CA ARG A 74 -15.25 -5.34 -4.44
C ARG A 74 -15.90 -5.63 -5.80
N VAL A 75 -16.59 -4.62 -6.33
CA VAL A 75 -16.97 -4.60 -7.74
C VAL A 75 -15.71 -4.61 -8.62
N TYR A 76 -15.68 -5.46 -9.63
CA TYR A 76 -14.62 -5.56 -10.64
C TYR A 76 -15.16 -5.24 -12.04
N PHE A 77 -14.27 -4.84 -12.95
CA PHE A 77 -14.58 -4.49 -14.36
C PHE A 77 -15.51 -3.27 -14.55
N ASP A 78 -15.68 -2.44 -13.53
CA ASP A 78 -16.58 -1.28 -13.53
C ASP A 78 -15.93 -0.01 -14.13
N ASN A 79 -14.61 0.01 -14.30
CA ASN A 79 -13.88 1.16 -14.82
C ASN A 79 -12.81 0.73 -15.84
N ASN A 80 -12.73 1.44 -16.96
CA ASN A 80 -11.67 1.25 -17.98
C ASN A 80 -10.25 1.53 -17.45
N GLY A 81 -10.14 2.20 -16.28
CA GLY A 81 -8.88 2.39 -15.55
C GLY A 81 -8.48 1.26 -14.60
N ASP A 82 -9.34 0.24 -14.42
CA ASP A 82 -9.05 -0.96 -13.62
C ASP A 82 -8.18 -1.91 -14.45
N ASP A 83 -6.87 -1.92 -14.17
CA ASP A 83 -5.94 -2.78 -14.93
C ASP A 83 -6.21 -4.29 -14.64
N PHE A 84 -7.01 -4.62 -13.62
CA PHE A 84 -7.34 -6.00 -13.25
C PHE A 84 -8.03 -6.78 -14.37
N LEU A 85 -8.84 -6.14 -15.22
CA LEU A 85 -9.46 -6.81 -16.37
C LEU A 85 -8.40 -7.47 -17.26
N ARG A 86 -7.38 -6.71 -17.63
CA ARG A 86 -6.28 -7.18 -18.50
C ARG A 86 -5.45 -8.26 -17.81
N TYR A 87 -5.30 -8.14 -16.49
CA TYR A 87 -4.59 -9.11 -15.68
C TYR A 87 -5.34 -10.43 -15.60
N TYR A 88 -6.66 -10.39 -15.42
CA TYR A 88 -7.48 -11.58 -15.38
C TYR A 88 -7.49 -12.32 -16.72
N ASP A 89 -7.49 -11.60 -17.85
CA ASP A 89 -7.33 -12.22 -19.17
C ASP A 89 -5.99 -12.94 -19.31
N THR A 90 -4.90 -12.36 -18.79
CA THR A 90 -3.58 -13.02 -18.77
C THR A 90 -3.58 -14.28 -17.90
N TYR A 91 -4.29 -14.28 -16.77
CA TYR A 91 -4.48 -15.49 -15.98
C TYR A 91 -5.21 -16.57 -16.77
N LYS A 92 -6.30 -16.24 -17.47
CA LYS A 92 -7.05 -17.20 -18.29
C LYS A 92 -6.20 -17.80 -19.39
N ASP A 93 -5.40 -16.96 -20.08
CA ASP A 93 -4.49 -17.43 -21.13
C ASP A 93 -3.47 -18.44 -20.58
N ILE A 94 -2.87 -18.15 -19.42
CA ILE A 94 -1.93 -19.07 -18.77
C ILE A 94 -2.63 -20.38 -18.38
N PHE A 95 -3.83 -20.30 -17.81
CA PHE A 95 -4.62 -21.44 -17.37
C PHE A 95 -4.93 -22.42 -18.53
N VAL A 96 -5.24 -21.91 -19.72
CA VAL A 96 -5.50 -22.75 -20.91
C VAL A 96 -4.21 -23.20 -21.63
N GLY A 97 -3.03 -22.88 -21.10
CA GLY A 97 -1.74 -23.29 -21.64
C GLY A 97 -1.12 -22.33 -22.67
N HIS A 98 -1.66 -21.13 -22.85
CA HIS A 98 -1.08 -20.10 -23.73
C HIS A 98 0.08 -19.35 -23.04
N TYR A 99 1.22 -20.02 -22.86
CA TYR A 99 2.37 -19.46 -22.12
C TYR A 99 3.06 -18.26 -22.80
N SER A 100 2.71 -17.89 -24.02
CA SER A 100 3.14 -16.62 -24.61
C SER A 100 2.70 -15.42 -23.78
N ALA A 101 1.60 -15.55 -23.04
CA ALA A 101 1.08 -14.53 -22.14
C ALA A 101 2.04 -14.14 -21.00
N LEU A 102 3.06 -14.98 -20.72
CA LEU A 102 4.12 -14.66 -19.76
C LEU A 102 4.92 -13.41 -20.13
N PHE A 103 4.96 -13.06 -21.41
CA PHE A 103 5.77 -11.95 -21.95
C PHE A 103 4.92 -10.76 -22.41
N SER A 104 3.64 -10.69 -22.02
CA SER A 104 2.69 -9.66 -22.47
C SER A 104 2.99 -8.24 -21.99
N TYR A 105 3.84 -8.07 -20.97
CA TYR A 105 4.08 -6.79 -20.32
C TYR A 105 5.52 -6.29 -20.47
N GLY A 106 5.68 -4.96 -20.50
CA GLY A 106 6.98 -4.30 -20.51
C GLY A 106 7.88 -4.69 -21.69
N GLY A 107 7.31 -5.03 -22.84
CA GLY A 107 8.07 -5.55 -23.98
C GLY A 107 8.71 -6.92 -23.74
N GLY A 108 8.14 -7.73 -22.83
CA GLY A 108 8.65 -9.05 -22.45
C GLY A 108 9.53 -9.07 -21.20
N PHE A 109 9.83 -7.92 -20.60
CA PHE A 109 10.68 -7.85 -19.40
C PHE A 109 9.88 -7.92 -18.09
N GLU A 110 8.59 -7.57 -18.09
CA GLU A 110 7.75 -7.51 -16.88
C GLU A 110 7.02 -8.84 -16.62
N VAL A 111 7.79 -9.93 -16.46
CA VAL A 111 7.27 -11.30 -16.34
C VAL A 111 6.81 -11.68 -14.92
N GLY A 112 7.11 -10.86 -13.91
CA GLY A 112 6.91 -11.21 -12.49
C GLY A 112 5.45 -11.48 -12.12
N PHE A 113 4.52 -10.70 -12.68
CA PHE A 113 3.09 -10.86 -12.39
C PHE A 113 2.44 -12.04 -13.15
N PRO A 114 2.69 -12.23 -14.46
CA PRO A 114 2.32 -13.49 -15.12
C PRO A 114 2.88 -14.73 -14.44
N LEU A 115 4.14 -14.71 -13.98
CA LEU A 115 4.72 -15.83 -13.21
C LEU A 115 4.01 -16.05 -11.88
N PHE A 116 3.57 -14.99 -11.20
CA PHE A 116 2.74 -15.11 -10.01
C PHE A 116 1.43 -15.85 -10.30
N TYR A 117 0.76 -15.55 -11.42
CA TYR A 117 -0.45 -16.27 -11.83
C TYR A 117 -0.20 -17.72 -12.21
N LEU A 118 0.90 -18.02 -12.90
CA LEU A 118 1.30 -19.39 -13.15
C LEU A 118 1.53 -20.16 -11.84
N LEU A 119 2.14 -19.53 -10.84
CA LEU A 119 2.32 -20.15 -9.52
C LEU A 119 0.98 -20.41 -8.81
N LEU A 120 0.03 -19.49 -8.90
CA LEU A 120 -1.31 -19.71 -8.34
C LEU A 120 -2.01 -20.90 -9.01
N ASP A 121 -1.96 -20.98 -10.33
CA ASP A 121 -2.53 -22.09 -11.09
C ASP A 121 -1.87 -23.44 -10.72
N ILE A 122 -0.55 -23.49 -10.61
CA ILE A 122 0.16 -24.71 -10.19
C ILE A 122 -0.24 -25.17 -8.77
N ILE A 123 -0.47 -24.23 -7.84
CA ILE A 123 -0.72 -24.55 -6.43
C ILE A 123 -2.20 -24.85 -6.16
N PHE A 124 -3.09 -24.05 -6.74
CA PHE A 124 -4.53 -24.07 -6.42
C PHE A 124 -5.41 -24.52 -7.59
N GLY A 125 -4.86 -24.62 -8.80
CA GLY A 125 -5.62 -24.90 -10.02
C GLY A 125 -6.47 -23.71 -10.46
N HIS A 126 -7.66 -24.01 -10.98
CA HIS A 126 -8.60 -23.01 -11.43
C HIS A 126 -9.13 -22.19 -10.25
N LEU A 127 -8.95 -20.88 -10.31
CA LEU A 127 -9.42 -19.92 -9.32
C LEU A 127 -10.47 -19.01 -9.94
N ASN A 128 -11.51 -18.71 -9.16
CA ASN A 128 -12.50 -17.70 -9.49
C ASN A 128 -11.90 -16.29 -9.42
N ILE A 129 -12.62 -15.32 -9.99
CA ILE A 129 -12.18 -13.91 -10.10
C ILE A 129 -11.84 -13.31 -8.73
N ASN A 130 -12.74 -13.49 -7.76
CA ASN A 130 -12.61 -13.05 -6.37
C ASN A 130 -11.41 -13.71 -5.67
N GLU A 131 -11.10 -14.97 -5.97
CA GLU A 131 -9.96 -15.68 -5.38
C GLU A 131 -8.63 -15.17 -5.93
N ILE A 132 -8.54 -14.92 -7.23
CA ILE A 132 -7.35 -14.30 -7.84
C ILE A 132 -7.14 -12.89 -7.30
N LEU A 133 -8.24 -12.13 -7.13
CA LEU A 133 -8.19 -10.80 -6.56
C LEU A 133 -7.71 -10.85 -5.10
N PHE A 134 -8.22 -11.80 -4.31
CA PHE A 134 -7.77 -12.06 -2.96
C PHE A 134 -6.26 -12.30 -2.91
N PHE A 135 -5.71 -13.21 -3.71
CA PHE A 135 -4.27 -13.47 -3.72
C PHE A 135 -3.43 -12.27 -4.21
N SER A 136 -3.95 -11.54 -5.20
CA SER A 136 -3.31 -10.33 -5.74
C SER A 136 -3.23 -9.21 -4.70
N ILE A 137 -4.16 -9.16 -3.73
CA ILE A 137 -4.12 -8.23 -2.60
C ILE A 137 -3.31 -8.80 -1.44
N LEU A 138 -3.50 -10.08 -1.13
CA LEU A 138 -2.90 -10.74 0.03
C LEU A 138 -1.38 -10.71 -0.02
N VAL A 139 -0.77 -11.09 -1.14
CA VAL A 139 0.69 -11.19 -1.24
C VAL A 139 1.40 -9.85 -0.98
N PRO A 140 1.08 -8.74 -1.66
CA PRO A 140 1.70 -7.45 -1.36
C PRO A 140 1.35 -6.95 0.04
N SER A 141 0.16 -7.27 0.57
CA SER A 141 -0.23 -6.91 1.94
C SER A 141 0.57 -7.67 3.01
N LEU A 142 0.79 -8.96 2.83
CA LEU A 142 1.65 -9.79 3.68
C LEU A 142 3.09 -9.29 3.64
N LEU A 143 3.61 -8.99 2.45
CA LEU A 143 4.93 -8.41 2.28
C LEU A 143 5.03 -7.03 2.96
N MET A 144 3.97 -6.22 2.94
CA MET A 144 3.89 -4.96 3.69
C MET A 144 3.94 -5.18 5.21
N ALA A 145 3.21 -6.17 5.74
CA ALA A 145 3.28 -6.52 7.16
C ALA A 145 4.70 -6.95 7.57
N ILE A 146 5.34 -7.81 6.77
CA ILE A 146 6.72 -8.25 6.99
C ILE A 146 7.68 -7.06 6.95
N TRP A 147 7.55 -6.18 5.96
CA TRP A 147 8.37 -4.97 5.85
C TRP A 147 8.18 -4.06 7.06
N ALA A 148 6.94 -3.84 7.49
CA ALA A 148 6.61 -2.97 8.62
C ALA A 148 7.22 -3.50 9.92
N LEU A 149 7.06 -4.81 10.19
CA LEU A 149 7.62 -5.46 11.38
C LEU A 149 9.16 -5.44 11.40
N LYS A 150 9.79 -5.68 10.25
CA LYS A 150 11.25 -5.80 10.13
C LYS A 150 11.97 -4.45 10.06
N TYR A 151 11.41 -3.48 9.33
CA TYR A 151 12.06 -2.21 9.01
C TYR A 151 11.29 -1.01 9.55
N GLY A 152 9.97 -0.98 9.37
CA GLY A 152 9.15 0.16 9.77
C GLY A 152 9.23 0.47 11.26
N ILE A 153 9.04 -0.54 12.12
CA ILE A 153 8.96 -0.33 13.57
C ILE A 153 10.25 -0.64 14.33
N SER A 154 11.27 -1.20 13.69
CA SER A 154 12.45 -1.74 14.38
C SER A 154 13.27 -0.67 15.10
N SER A 155 13.34 0.54 14.54
CA SER A 155 14.03 1.70 15.14
C SER A 155 13.18 2.49 16.14
N LEU A 156 11.90 2.16 16.30
CA LEU A 156 10.98 2.89 17.17
C LEU A 156 11.05 2.38 18.62
N GLY A 157 10.79 3.28 19.55
CA GLY A 157 10.62 2.95 20.97
C GLY A 157 9.43 2.01 21.18
N ILE A 158 9.53 1.16 22.20
CA ILE A 158 8.55 0.12 22.57
C ILE A 158 7.10 0.63 22.52
N SER A 159 6.84 1.79 23.13
CA SER A 159 5.49 2.39 23.25
C SER A 159 4.90 2.92 21.95
N GLN A 160 5.69 2.96 20.87
CA GLN A 160 5.29 3.55 19.58
C GLN A 160 5.05 2.52 18.49
N ARG A 161 5.49 1.27 18.69
CA ARG A 161 5.52 0.24 17.64
C ARG A 161 4.13 -0.19 17.21
N ALA A 162 3.26 -0.57 18.15
CA ALA A 162 1.90 -0.97 17.81
C ALA A 162 1.10 0.19 17.21
N LEU A 163 1.31 1.41 17.70
CA LEU A 163 0.66 2.62 17.16
C LEU A 163 1.14 2.94 15.73
N CYS A 164 2.41 2.72 15.44
CA CYS A 164 2.94 2.85 14.09
C CYS A 164 2.34 1.81 13.15
N LEU A 165 2.28 0.53 13.56
CA LEU A 165 1.61 -0.53 12.79
C LEU A 165 0.13 -0.21 12.57
N PHE A 166 -0.55 0.28 13.60
CA PHE A 166 -1.93 0.74 13.51
C PHE A 166 -2.08 1.77 12.38
N PHE A 167 -1.27 2.84 12.36
CA PHE A 167 -1.38 3.82 11.27
C PHE A 167 -0.98 3.27 9.90
N ILE A 168 0.05 2.41 9.84
CA ILE A 168 0.43 1.73 8.59
C ILE A 168 -0.79 1.02 8.00
N PHE A 169 -1.47 0.17 8.76
CA PHE A 169 -2.62 -0.58 8.23
C PHE A 169 -3.89 0.27 8.10
N LEU A 170 -4.06 1.30 8.94
CA LEU A 170 -5.18 2.22 8.83
C LEU A 170 -5.20 2.93 7.48
N PHE A 171 -4.03 3.35 7.00
CA PHE A 171 -3.85 4.06 5.73
C PHE A 171 -3.39 3.17 4.58
N PHE A 172 -3.06 1.91 4.83
CA PHE A 172 -2.71 0.99 3.75
C PHE A 172 -3.90 0.83 2.80
N SER A 173 -3.64 1.06 1.51
CA SER A 173 -4.65 0.90 0.47
C SER A 173 -4.69 -0.55 0.00
N PHE A 174 -5.60 -1.34 0.57
CA PHE A 174 -5.90 -2.69 0.07
C PHE A 174 -6.53 -2.69 -1.33
N TYR A 175 -7.07 -1.53 -1.75
CA TYR A 175 -7.57 -1.33 -3.11
C TYR A 175 -6.46 -1.24 -4.15
N ALA A 176 -5.32 -0.61 -3.82
CA ALA A 176 -4.24 -0.41 -4.79
C ALA A 176 -3.70 -1.72 -5.39
N PRO A 177 -3.41 -2.78 -4.61
CA PRO A 177 -3.07 -4.09 -5.16
C PRO A 177 -4.14 -4.72 -6.06
N SER A 178 -5.39 -4.32 -5.88
CA SER A 178 -6.51 -4.84 -6.64
C SER A 178 -6.69 -4.14 -8.00
N GLU A 179 -6.25 -2.89 -8.15
CA GLU A 179 -6.31 -2.14 -9.42
C GLU A 179 -4.95 -2.04 -10.12
N TRP A 180 -3.88 -1.75 -9.37
CA TRP A 180 -2.54 -1.49 -9.88
C TRP A 180 -1.58 -2.61 -9.47
N SER A 181 -2.05 -3.87 -9.57
CA SER A 181 -1.40 -5.06 -8.99
C SER A 181 0.10 -5.13 -9.28
N ARG A 182 0.50 -5.04 -10.56
CA ARG A 182 1.92 -5.06 -10.95
C ARG A 182 2.74 -3.99 -10.26
N GLN A 183 2.21 -2.76 -10.22
CA GLN A 183 2.89 -1.64 -9.58
C GLN A 183 2.94 -1.79 -8.06
N SER A 184 1.90 -2.33 -7.44
CA SER A 184 1.85 -2.62 -6.00
C SER A 184 2.88 -3.68 -5.57
N PHE A 185 3.03 -4.77 -6.33
CA PHE A 185 4.10 -5.74 -6.11
C PHE A 185 5.48 -5.08 -6.25
N ALA A 186 5.65 -4.26 -7.28
CA ALA A 186 6.90 -3.56 -7.49
C ALA A 186 7.23 -2.59 -6.33
N CYS A 187 6.24 -1.83 -5.85
CA CYS A 187 6.39 -0.89 -4.72
C CYS A 187 6.86 -1.59 -3.44
N ILE A 188 6.29 -2.74 -3.09
CA ILE A 188 6.70 -3.43 -1.86
C ILE A 188 8.13 -3.97 -1.97
N PHE A 189 8.54 -4.47 -3.14
CA PHE A 189 9.94 -4.87 -3.36
C PHE A 189 10.92 -3.68 -3.38
N ILE A 190 10.52 -2.51 -3.89
CA ILE A 190 11.29 -1.27 -3.74
C ILE A 190 11.49 -0.92 -2.26
N LEU A 191 10.44 -1.04 -1.43
CA LEU A 191 10.56 -0.80 0.01
C LEU A 191 11.56 -1.74 0.68
N PHE A 192 11.54 -3.03 0.33
CA PHE A 192 12.56 -3.97 0.78
C PHE A 192 13.95 -3.56 0.31
N ALA A 193 14.14 -3.25 -0.97
CA ALA A 193 15.42 -2.82 -1.54
C ALA A 193 15.99 -1.57 -0.85
N PHE A 194 15.14 -0.56 -0.66
CA PHE A 194 15.47 0.72 -0.01
C PHE A 194 15.91 0.52 1.46
N SER A 195 15.33 -0.47 2.13
CA SER A 195 15.62 -0.75 3.54
C SER A 195 16.85 -1.63 3.76
N GLN A 196 17.41 -2.24 2.71
CA GLN A 196 18.60 -3.09 2.82
C GLN A 196 19.89 -2.28 2.95
N GLN A 197 20.75 -2.72 3.87
CA GLN A 197 22.12 -2.22 3.99
C GLN A 197 23.08 -2.97 3.06
N LYS A 198 22.87 -4.30 2.87
CA LYS A 198 23.73 -5.13 2.03
C LYS A 198 23.35 -4.98 0.55
N TYR A 199 24.33 -4.63 -0.30
CA TYR A 199 24.12 -4.39 -1.73
C TYR A 199 23.52 -5.58 -2.49
N ILE A 200 23.90 -6.82 -2.15
CA ILE A 200 23.35 -8.01 -2.81
C ILE A 200 21.84 -8.12 -2.64
N TRP A 201 21.33 -7.94 -1.41
CA TRP A 201 19.89 -8.02 -1.13
C TRP A 201 19.15 -6.83 -1.73
N LYS A 202 19.74 -5.63 -1.69
CA LYS A 202 19.22 -4.44 -2.36
C LYS A 202 19.03 -4.70 -3.86
N PHE A 203 20.03 -5.28 -4.51
CA PHE A 203 19.97 -5.62 -5.93
C PHE A 203 18.93 -6.70 -6.24
N ILE A 204 18.87 -7.78 -5.45
CA ILE A 204 17.86 -8.84 -5.64
C ILE A 204 16.44 -8.28 -5.55
N PHE A 205 16.15 -7.46 -4.54
CA PHE A 205 14.82 -6.86 -4.39
C PHE A 205 14.51 -5.85 -5.51
N LEU A 206 15.49 -5.06 -5.95
CA LEU A 206 15.32 -4.14 -7.07
C LEU A 206 15.05 -4.90 -8.38
N LEU A 207 15.82 -5.96 -8.66
CA LEU A 207 15.61 -6.81 -9.83
C LEU A 207 14.21 -7.42 -9.80
N THR A 208 13.79 -7.95 -8.64
CA THR A 208 12.45 -8.49 -8.45
C THR A 208 11.38 -7.43 -8.70
N ALA A 209 11.55 -6.20 -8.18
CA ALA A 209 10.62 -5.10 -8.46
C ALA A 209 10.52 -4.79 -9.95
N CYS A 210 11.65 -4.78 -10.68
CA CYS A 210 11.69 -4.57 -12.12
C CYS A 210 10.98 -5.68 -12.92
N LEU A 211 10.98 -6.93 -12.44
CA LEU A 211 10.19 -8.02 -13.05
C LEU A 211 8.69 -7.74 -12.96
N PHE A 212 8.21 -7.01 -11.95
CA PHE A 212 6.79 -6.63 -11.86
C PHE A 212 6.50 -5.34 -12.63
N HIS A 213 7.36 -4.33 -12.51
CA HIS A 213 7.17 -3.03 -13.16
C HIS A 213 8.50 -2.28 -13.35
N LEU A 214 8.87 -1.96 -14.60
CA LEU A 214 10.18 -1.39 -14.94
C LEU A 214 10.41 0.02 -14.37
N THR A 215 9.34 0.79 -14.17
CA THR A 215 9.43 2.13 -13.53
C THR A 215 9.96 2.07 -12.09
N SER A 216 10.10 0.88 -11.51
CA SER A 216 10.75 0.68 -10.22
C SER A 216 12.19 1.18 -10.19
N LEU A 217 12.91 1.10 -11.32
CA LEU A 217 14.30 1.51 -11.39
C LEU A 217 14.49 3.01 -11.12
N PRO A 218 13.85 3.94 -11.88
CA PRO A 218 13.97 5.37 -11.58
C PRO A 218 13.40 5.73 -10.21
N VAL A 219 12.30 5.11 -9.77
CA VAL A 219 11.72 5.36 -8.43
C VAL A 219 12.70 4.98 -7.33
N PHE A 220 13.36 3.83 -7.42
CA PHE A 220 14.35 3.39 -6.45
C PHE A 220 15.53 4.38 -6.36
N PHE A 221 16.07 4.83 -7.48
CA PHE A 221 17.17 5.80 -7.48
C PHE A 221 16.77 7.15 -6.90
N ILE A 222 15.55 7.63 -7.15
CA ILE A 222 15.03 8.85 -6.51
C ILE A 222 15.01 8.68 -4.99
N LEU A 223 14.46 7.58 -4.47
CA LEU A 223 14.39 7.32 -3.04
C LEU A 223 15.78 7.20 -2.40
N GLU A 224 16.68 6.48 -3.07
CA GLU A 224 18.03 6.26 -2.57
C GLU A 224 18.84 7.56 -2.60
N PHE A 225 18.70 8.41 -3.61
CA PHE A 225 19.35 9.71 -3.67
C PHE A 225 18.79 10.68 -2.61
N LEU A 226 17.48 10.60 -2.33
CA LEU A 226 16.81 11.40 -1.30
C LEU A 226 17.40 11.15 0.10
N LYS A 227 17.84 9.91 0.38
CA LYS A 227 18.52 9.54 1.63
C LYS A 227 19.84 10.29 1.85
N TYR A 228 20.63 10.49 0.79
CA TYR A 228 21.98 11.06 0.89
C TYR A 228 22.04 12.55 0.55
N ARG A 229 21.23 13.00 -0.40
CA ARG A 229 21.24 14.37 -0.95
C ARG A 229 19.81 14.92 -1.02
N PRO A 230 19.12 15.09 0.12
CA PRO A 230 17.69 15.37 0.12
C PRO A 230 17.29 16.65 -0.61
N LYS A 231 18.01 17.75 -0.35
CA LYS A 231 17.73 19.05 -0.99
C LYS A 231 17.95 19.00 -2.51
N LEU A 232 19.07 18.42 -2.94
CA LEU A 232 19.39 18.29 -4.37
C LEU A 232 18.37 17.38 -5.08
N THR A 233 18.00 16.26 -4.47
CA THR A 233 17.00 15.35 -5.02
C THR A 233 15.66 16.06 -5.19
N LEU A 234 15.20 16.79 -4.18
CA LEU A 234 13.97 17.57 -4.26
C LEU A 234 14.05 18.61 -5.39
N SER A 235 15.17 19.34 -5.54
CA SER A 235 15.36 20.29 -6.64
C SER A 235 15.33 19.61 -8.01
N LEU A 236 15.99 18.46 -8.17
CA LEU A 236 16.01 17.72 -9.44
C LEU A 236 14.64 17.16 -9.80
N VAL A 237 13.92 16.59 -8.82
CA VAL A 237 12.54 16.14 -9.00
C VAL A 237 11.65 17.31 -9.38
N ALA A 238 11.80 18.46 -8.71
CA ALA A 238 11.00 19.64 -8.99
C ALA A 238 11.22 20.19 -10.41
N ILE A 239 12.48 20.37 -10.79
CA ILE A 239 12.85 20.83 -12.13
C ILE A 239 12.36 19.81 -13.17
N GLY A 240 12.66 18.53 -12.99
CA GLY A 240 12.27 17.48 -13.94
C GLY A 240 10.76 17.36 -14.14
N SER A 241 9.98 17.40 -13.05
CA SER A 241 8.52 17.36 -13.14
C SER A 241 7.96 18.61 -13.79
N LEU A 242 8.46 19.82 -13.46
CA LEU A 242 7.99 21.05 -14.09
C LEU A 242 8.33 21.09 -15.58
N SER A 243 9.56 20.71 -15.94
CA SER A 243 9.97 20.59 -17.33
C SER A 243 9.04 19.65 -18.09
N PHE A 244 8.68 18.49 -17.52
CA PHE A 244 7.70 17.59 -18.11
C PHE A 244 6.33 18.25 -18.28
N VAL A 245 5.77 18.86 -17.23
CA VAL A 245 4.45 19.50 -17.29
C VAL A 245 4.41 20.61 -18.35
N PHE A 246 5.41 21.49 -18.39
CA PHE A 246 5.46 22.57 -19.38
C PHE A 246 5.72 22.07 -20.80
N SER A 247 6.42 20.94 -20.97
CA SER A 247 6.68 20.35 -22.28
C SER A 247 5.60 19.36 -22.72
N PHE A 248 4.64 19.00 -21.86
CA PHE A 248 3.70 17.92 -22.13
C PHE A 248 2.87 18.15 -23.40
N GLU A 249 2.27 19.33 -23.56
CA GLU A 249 1.47 19.67 -24.73
C GLU A 249 2.30 19.65 -26.02
N PHE A 250 3.55 20.12 -25.95
CA PHE A 250 4.46 20.06 -27.09
C PHE A 250 4.81 18.61 -27.46
N ILE A 251 5.10 17.77 -26.46
CA ILE A 251 5.38 16.33 -26.66
C ILE A 251 4.14 15.64 -27.24
N LEU A 252 2.95 15.92 -26.72
CA LEU A 252 1.70 15.35 -27.19
C LEU A 252 1.39 15.77 -28.63
N MET A 253 1.61 17.05 -28.97
CA MET A 253 1.46 17.55 -30.34
C MET A 253 2.44 16.86 -31.29
N ALA A 254 3.72 16.77 -30.91
CA ALA A 254 4.75 16.09 -31.71
C ALA A 254 4.47 14.59 -31.87
N TYR A 255 3.84 13.95 -30.86
CA TYR A 255 3.37 12.57 -30.94
C TYR A 255 2.20 12.43 -31.94
N LYS A 256 1.16 13.27 -31.80
CA LYS A 256 -0.04 13.24 -32.65
C LYS A 256 0.26 13.60 -34.11
N SER A 257 1.26 14.44 -34.36
CA SER A 257 1.70 14.81 -35.71
C SER A 257 2.66 13.80 -36.35
N GLY A 258 3.03 12.73 -35.65
CA GLY A 258 3.95 11.70 -36.14
C GLY A 258 5.42 12.14 -36.20
N ILE A 259 5.78 13.30 -35.63
CA ILE A 259 7.17 13.76 -35.52
C ILE A 259 7.96 12.81 -34.60
N ILE A 260 7.32 12.33 -33.53
CA ILE A 260 7.87 11.31 -32.64
C ILE A 260 7.30 9.95 -33.06
N PRO A 261 8.14 8.91 -33.21
CA PRO A 261 7.66 7.58 -33.59
C PRO A 261 6.63 7.04 -32.58
N HIS A 262 5.65 6.29 -33.09
CA HIS A 262 4.67 5.57 -32.29
C HIS A 262 5.34 4.43 -31.51
N ILE A 263 5.88 4.76 -30.34
CA ILE A 263 6.44 3.81 -29.38
C ILE A 263 5.35 3.53 -28.34
N SER A 264 5.19 2.25 -27.98
CA SER A 264 4.14 1.77 -27.04
C SER A 264 4.10 2.50 -25.70
N ILE A 265 5.21 3.09 -25.25
CA ILE A 265 5.26 3.89 -24.02
C ILE A 265 4.54 5.25 -24.16
N LEU A 266 4.54 5.81 -25.37
CA LEU A 266 3.92 7.10 -25.70
C LEU A 266 2.43 6.97 -26.00
N ASP A 267 1.94 5.76 -26.32
CA ASP A 267 0.49 5.49 -26.41
C ASP A 267 -0.25 5.82 -25.10
N LYS A 268 0.44 5.70 -23.96
CA LYS A 268 -0.10 6.10 -22.65
C LYS A 268 -0.25 7.62 -22.50
N LEU A 269 0.42 8.45 -23.31
CA LEU A 269 0.26 9.91 -23.24
C LEU A 269 -1.16 10.35 -23.63
N ASN A 270 -1.74 9.69 -24.63
CA ASN A 270 -3.14 9.95 -25.04
C ASN A 270 -4.13 9.61 -23.92
N PHE A 271 -3.86 8.58 -23.10
CA PHE A 271 -4.69 8.26 -21.94
C PHE A 271 -4.72 9.42 -20.93
N TYR A 272 -3.58 10.08 -20.70
CA TYR A 272 -3.52 11.21 -19.77
C TYR A 272 -4.19 12.48 -20.32
N SER A 273 -4.22 12.69 -21.64
CA SER A 273 -4.87 13.87 -22.25
C SER A 273 -6.40 13.78 -22.32
N ILE A 274 -6.96 12.60 -22.62
CA ILE A 274 -8.42 12.41 -22.82
C ILE A 274 -9.24 12.78 -21.56
N TYR A 275 -8.66 12.57 -20.39
CA TYR A 275 -9.34 12.77 -19.12
C TYR A 275 -9.10 14.15 -18.49
N GLN A 276 -8.08 14.88 -18.95
CA GLN A 276 -7.84 16.28 -18.58
C GLN A 276 -9.00 17.17 -19.07
N GLU A 277 -9.56 16.88 -20.25
CA GLU A 277 -10.67 17.63 -20.85
C GLU A 277 -12.00 17.50 -20.08
N ARG A 278 -12.18 16.47 -19.24
CA ARG A 278 -13.47 16.19 -18.59
C ARG A 278 -13.66 16.84 -17.22
N GLY A 279 -12.64 17.46 -16.63
CA GLY A 279 -12.77 18.21 -15.36
C GLY A 279 -13.24 17.41 -14.13
N ILE A 280 -13.18 16.07 -14.17
CA ILE A 280 -13.83 15.17 -13.19
C ILE A 280 -13.10 15.10 -11.83
N PHE A 281 -11.92 15.71 -11.68
CA PHE A 281 -10.97 15.37 -10.60
C PHE A 281 -11.05 16.19 -9.29
N MET A 282 -12.05 17.04 -9.07
CA MET A 282 -11.96 18.00 -7.95
C MET A 282 -12.32 17.47 -6.54
N ASN A 283 -13.26 16.54 -6.36
CA ASN A 283 -13.80 16.29 -5.00
C ASN A 283 -13.00 15.29 -4.13
N LEU A 284 -12.59 14.15 -4.68
CA LEU A 284 -11.79 13.14 -3.95
C LEU A 284 -10.36 13.63 -3.66
N ASP A 285 -9.79 14.39 -4.61
CA ASP A 285 -8.45 14.95 -4.46
C ASP A 285 -8.39 16.06 -3.41
N LEU A 286 -9.45 16.86 -3.22
CA LEU A 286 -9.46 17.92 -2.21
C LEU A 286 -9.35 17.39 -0.77
N SER A 287 -10.06 16.32 -0.43
CA SER A 287 -10.00 15.73 0.92
C SER A 287 -8.62 15.13 1.20
N PHE A 288 -8.03 14.47 0.19
CA PHE A 288 -6.69 13.93 0.29
C PHE A 288 -5.63 15.04 0.36
N MET A 289 -5.78 16.12 -0.40
CA MET A 289 -4.94 17.32 -0.32
C MET A 289 -5.02 18.00 1.04
N PHE A 290 -6.21 18.08 1.62
CA PHE A 290 -6.38 18.57 2.98
C PHE A 290 -5.64 17.69 4.00
N LEU A 291 -5.75 16.37 3.88
CA LEU A 291 -4.97 15.43 4.71
C LEU A 291 -3.47 15.68 4.58
N LEU A 292 -2.94 15.78 3.34
CA LEU A 292 -1.52 16.04 3.14
C LEU A 292 -1.12 17.38 3.76
N LEU A 293 -1.88 18.46 3.52
CA LEU A 293 -1.60 19.77 4.12
C LEU A 293 -1.54 19.70 5.65
N CYS A 294 -2.51 19.05 6.29
CA CYS A 294 -2.50 18.80 7.73
C CYS A 294 -1.25 18.02 8.16
N MET A 295 -0.88 16.95 7.44
CA MET A 295 0.35 16.20 7.72
C MET A 295 1.60 17.08 7.63
N GLY A 296 1.68 17.98 6.64
CA GLY A 296 2.78 18.92 6.48
C GLY A 296 2.93 19.86 7.68
N LEU A 297 1.81 20.40 8.18
CA LEU A 297 1.81 21.22 9.40
C LEU A 297 2.30 20.42 10.62
N LEU A 298 1.83 19.18 10.77
CA LEU A 298 2.22 18.28 11.88
C LEU A 298 3.70 17.88 11.81
N PHE A 299 4.26 17.73 10.61
CA PHE A 299 5.69 17.51 10.40
C PHE A 299 6.54 18.67 10.93
N CYS A 300 6.09 19.92 10.77
CA CYS A 300 6.80 21.10 11.26
C CYS A 300 6.83 21.17 12.81
N ILE A 301 5.81 20.65 13.49
CA ILE A 301 5.75 20.64 14.96
C ILE A 301 6.85 19.74 15.54
N GLY A 302 7.80 20.33 16.28
CA GLY A 302 8.90 19.58 16.90
C GLY A 302 9.96 19.08 15.91
N LEU A 303 10.00 19.60 14.67
CA LEU A 303 10.96 19.18 13.65
C LEU A 303 12.42 19.35 14.11
N ARG A 304 12.71 20.39 14.89
CA ARG A 304 14.08 20.67 15.38
C ARG A 304 14.59 19.63 16.37
N SER A 305 13.71 19.01 17.16
CA SER A 305 14.07 18.06 18.21
C SER A 305 13.98 16.59 17.77
N ASP A 306 13.23 16.27 16.71
CA ASP A 306 13.01 14.88 16.27
C ASP A 306 13.81 14.51 15.01
N ASN A 307 14.84 13.67 15.17
CA ASN A 307 15.67 13.20 14.07
C ASN A 307 14.91 12.35 13.05
N LEU A 308 13.86 11.63 13.46
CA LEU A 308 13.05 10.83 12.55
C LEU A 308 12.22 11.75 11.63
N LYS A 309 11.64 12.83 12.19
CA LYS A 309 10.95 13.84 11.39
C LYS A 309 11.89 14.53 10.40
N LYS A 310 13.11 14.89 10.83
CA LYS A 310 14.13 15.48 9.94
C LYS A 310 14.52 14.57 8.79
N TYR A 311 14.56 13.26 9.02
CA TYR A 311 14.84 12.29 7.96
C TYR A 311 13.68 12.20 6.97
N TRP A 312 12.44 12.06 7.47
CA TRP A 312 11.26 11.79 6.63
C TRP A 312 10.63 13.03 5.97
N ILE A 313 10.93 14.25 6.43
CA ILE A 313 10.34 15.47 5.85
C ILE A 313 10.60 15.59 4.35
N TYR A 314 11.79 15.23 3.87
CA TYR A 314 12.11 15.34 2.44
C TYR A 314 11.39 14.29 1.59
N PHE A 315 11.16 13.08 2.13
CA PHE A 315 10.29 12.08 1.51
C PHE A 315 8.87 12.61 1.38
N TYR A 316 8.34 13.20 2.45
CA TYR A 316 7.03 13.85 2.44
C TYR A 316 6.95 15.02 1.45
N LEU A 317 7.98 15.87 1.36
CA LEU A 317 7.99 17.00 0.42
C LEU A 317 8.05 16.55 -1.04
N VAL A 318 8.86 15.54 -1.36
CA VAL A 318 8.89 14.94 -2.71
C VAL A 318 7.52 14.33 -3.03
N PHE A 319 6.93 13.59 -2.09
CA PHE A 319 5.58 13.05 -2.25
C PHE A 319 4.54 14.13 -2.54
N LEU A 320 4.44 15.15 -1.66
CA LEU A 320 3.51 16.26 -1.81
C LEU A 320 3.70 16.96 -3.16
N TRP A 321 4.96 17.26 -3.51
CA TRP A 321 5.30 17.92 -4.75
C TRP A 321 4.85 17.11 -5.97
N CYS A 322 5.23 15.83 -6.05
CA CYS A 322 4.83 14.96 -7.15
C CYS A 322 3.31 14.81 -7.22
N TYR A 323 2.62 14.64 -6.08
CA TYR A 323 1.17 14.52 -6.10
C TYR A 323 0.51 15.77 -6.67
N VAL A 324 0.91 16.96 -6.22
CA VAL A 324 0.32 18.24 -6.65
C VAL A 324 0.65 18.54 -8.11
N VAL A 325 1.92 18.42 -8.52
CA VAL A 325 2.34 18.75 -9.89
C VAL A 325 1.70 17.84 -10.93
N PHE A 326 1.47 16.57 -10.59
CA PHE A 326 0.82 15.62 -11.48
C PHE A 326 -0.70 15.52 -11.31
N LEU A 327 -1.30 16.32 -10.43
CA LEU A 327 -2.76 16.38 -10.24
C LEU A 327 -3.56 16.69 -11.53
N PRO A 328 -3.07 17.57 -12.43
CA PRO A 328 -3.77 17.85 -13.68
C PRO A 328 -3.87 16.64 -14.63
N PHE A 329 -3.07 15.58 -14.40
CA PHE A 329 -3.00 14.40 -15.25
C PHE A 329 -3.77 13.25 -14.60
N SER A 330 -4.75 12.73 -15.35
CA SER A 330 -5.66 11.66 -14.90
C SER A 330 -4.93 10.47 -14.26
N TYR A 331 -5.20 10.23 -12.97
CA TYR A 331 -4.58 9.18 -12.14
C TYR A 331 -3.04 9.21 -12.05
N ALA A 332 -2.35 10.15 -12.68
CA ALA A 332 -0.90 10.18 -12.71
C ALA A 332 -0.33 10.53 -11.33
N SER A 333 -0.95 11.47 -10.61
CA SER A 333 -0.61 11.78 -9.22
C SER A 333 -0.63 10.52 -8.36
N ASN A 334 -1.71 9.74 -8.41
CA ASN A 334 -1.88 8.50 -7.65
C ASN A 334 -0.89 7.40 -8.08
N ARG A 335 -0.70 7.17 -9.38
CA ARG A 335 0.20 6.13 -9.91
C ARG A 335 1.68 6.48 -9.64
N LEU A 336 2.11 7.71 -9.87
CA LEU A 336 3.52 8.12 -9.65
C LEU A 336 3.89 8.14 -8.16
N THR A 337 2.93 8.45 -7.30
CA THR A 337 3.14 8.49 -5.85
C THR A 337 2.65 7.24 -5.13
N LEU A 338 2.41 6.14 -5.83
CA LEU A 338 1.80 4.93 -5.26
C LEU A 338 2.51 4.41 -4.01
N ILE A 339 3.85 4.40 -4.03
CA ILE A 339 4.65 3.97 -2.88
C ILE A 339 4.39 4.86 -1.64
N PHE A 340 4.12 6.14 -1.86
CA PHE A 340 3.85 7.10 -0.79
C PHE A 340 2.40 7.07 -0.34
N ASN A 341 1.44 7.13 -1.26
CA ASN A 341 0.02 7.23 -0.92
C ASN A 341 -0.58 5.90 -0.41
N SER A 342 -0.07 4.75 -0.86
CA SER A 342 -0.69 3.45 -0.59
C SER A 342 0.11 2.59 0.38
N PHE A 343 1.43 2.72 0.41
CA PHE A 343 2.30 1.90 1.27
C PHE A 343 2.92 2.67 2.44
N LEU A 344 3.44 3.88 2.20
CA LEU A 344 4.13 4.67 3.24
C LEU A 344 3.25 5.71 3.94
N LEU A 345 2.02 5.97 3.47
CA LEU A 345 1.18 7.05 3.97
C LEU A 345 0.97 6.95 5.48
N GLY A 346 0.58 5.76 5.95
CA GLY A 346 0.37 5.50 7.37
C GLY A 346 1.63 5.65 8.22
N TYR A 347 2.77 5.20 7.70
CA TYR A 347 4.05 5.40 8.37
C TYR A 347 4.42 6.89 8.47
N MET A 348 4.29 7.64 7.38
CA MET A 348 4.57 9.08 7.36
C MET A 348 3.58 9.86 8.24
N PHE A 349 2.30 9.46 8.26
CA PHE A 349 1.30 10.02 9.15
C PHE A 349 1.70 9.81 10.61
N PHE A 350 2.06 8.58 10.99
CA PHE A 350 2.58 8.30 12.32
C PHE A 350 3.79 9.19 12.67
N VAL A 351 4.77 9.31 11.77
CA VAL A 351 5.95 10.16 12.00
C VAL A 351 5.57 11.62 12.24
N SER A 352 4.58 12.14 11.51
CA SER A 352 4.12 13.53 11.69
C SER A 352 3.45 13.76 13.05
N VAL A 353 2.72 12.78 13.58
CA VAL A 353 1.95 12.92 14.84
C VAL A 353 2.61 12.33 16.08
N ARG A 354 3.70 11.55 15.98
CA ARG A 354 4.26 10.73 17.08
C ARG A 354 4.60 11.43 18.39
N ASN A 355 4.75 12.76 18.37
CA ASN A 355 5.08 13.56 19.56
C ASN A 355 3.86 14.20 20.23
N LEU A 356 2.65 13.94 19.71
CA LEU A 356 1.39 14.56 20.16
C LEU A 356 0.58 13.66 21.11
N SER A 357 1.25 12.69 21.76
CA SER A 357 0.72 11.80 22.80
C SER A 357 -0.77 11.42 22.63
N ILE A 358 -1.65 11.93 23.48
CA ILE A 358 -3.10 11.62 23.54
C ILE A 358 -3.82 11.98 22.23
N LEU A 359 -3.46 13.09 21.59
CA LEU A 359 -4.08 13.53 20.34
C LEU A 359 -3.90 12.47 19.24
N THR A 360 -2.76 11.80 19.21
CA THR A 360 -2.49 10.72 18.26
C THR A 360 -3.49 9.57 18.42
N TYR A 361 -3.86 9.20 19.66
CA TYR A 361 -4.84 8.14 19.91
C TYR A 361 -6.25 8.57 19.54
N ILE A 362 -6.64 9.80 19.89
CA ILE A 362 -7.97 10.33 19.55
C ILE A 362 -8.15 10.38 18.04
N VAL A 363 -7.18 10.96 17.32
CA VAL A 363 -7.22 11.03 15.85
C VAL A 363 -7.22 9.63 15.24
N GLY A 364 -6.37 8.72 15.74
CA GLY A 364 -6.36 7.32 15.28
C GLY A 364 -7.71 6.64 15.44
N PHE A 365 -8.33 6.77 16.61
CA PHE A 365 -9.65 6.19 16.89
C PHE A 365 -10.75 6.78 15.99
N LEU A 366 -10.80 8.11 15.83
CA LEU A 366 -11.78 8.77 14.97
C LEU A 366 -11.63 8.36 13.50
N LEU A 367 -10.39 8.24 13.01
CA LEU A 367 -10.12 7.76 11.66
C LEU A 367 -10.53 6.29 11.49
N LEU A 368 -10.32 5.44 12.51
CA LEU A 368 -10.79 4.05 12.49
C LEU A 368 -12.32 3.98 12.39
N LEU A 369 -13.02 4.79 13.19
CA LEU A 369 -14.49 4.88 13.12
C LEU A 369 -14.98 5.41 11.78
N GLY A 370 -14.32 6.44 11.23
CA GLY A 370 -14.62 6.96 9.89
C GLY A 370 -14.44 5.90 8.80
N LYS A 371 -13.37 5.10 8.88
CA LYS A 371 -13.12 3.98 7.95
C LYS A 371 -14.18 2.88 8.09
N PHE A 372 -14.60 2.56 9.31
CA PHE A 372 -15.70 1.60 9.56
C PHE A 372 -17.00 2.10 8.93
N ALA A 373 -17.34 3.36 9.17
CA ALA A 373 -18.56 3.95 8.63
C ALA A 373 -18.55 3.96 7.09
N TYR A 374 -17.42 4.32 6.48
CA TYR A 374 -17.25 4.32 5.03
C TYR A 374 -17.41 2.91 4.42
N TRP A 375 -16.81 1.87 5.01
CA TRP A 375 -16.89 0.51 4.45
C TRP A 375 -18.27 -0.16 4.59
N ILE A 376 -19.13 0.29 5.50
CA ILE A 376 -20.46 -0.29 5.71
C ILE A 376 -21.55 0.55 5.08
N PHE A 377 -21.53 1.86 5.32
CA PHE A 377 -22.69 2.72 5.06
C PHE A 377 -22.55 3.51 3.75
N ASP A 378 -21.36 3.61 3.18
CA ASP A 378 -21.14 4.36 1.94
C ASP A 378 -21.22 3.44 0.72
N PRO A 379 -22.23 3.61 -0.17
CA PRO A 379 -22.29 2.89 -1.43
C PRO A 379 -21.08 3.12 -2.34
N ALA A 380 -20.39 4.25 -2.20
CA ALA A 380 -19.18 4.57 -2.95
C ALA A 380 -17.98 3.67 -2.58
N SER A 381 -18.08 2.88 -1.49
CA SER A 381 -17.07 1.88 -1.15
C SER A 381 -16.97 0.78 -2.21
N LYS A 382 -18.05 0.51 -2.96
CA LYS A 382 -18.15 -0.58 -3.96
C LYS A 382 -17.71 -1.95 -3.42
N LEU A 383 -17.82 -2.15 -2.11
CA LEU A 383 -17.54 -3.42 -1.45
C LEU A 383 -18.77 -4.32 -1.46
N TRP A 384 -18.57 -5.59 -1.08
CA TRP A 384 -19.64 -6.57 -0.87
C TRP A 384 -20.39 -7.01 -2.13
N PHE A 385 -19.76 -6.89 -3.30
CA PHE A 385 -20.31 -7.32 -4.58
C PHE A 385 -20.22 -8.84 -4.76
N SER A 386 -19.02 -9.41 -4.51
CA SER A 386 -18.79 -10.85 -4.69
C SER A 386 -19.39 -11.68 -3.55
N TYR A 387 -19.43 -11.12 -2.34
CA TYR A 387 -20.01 -11.75 -1.15
C TYR A 387 -20.31 -10.69 -0.07
N PRO A 388 -21.27 -10.92 0.84
CA PRO A 388 -21.66 -9.96 1.88
C PRO A 388 -20.53 -9.72 2.91
N SER A 389 -20.72 -8.79 3.85
CA SER A 389 -19.74 -8.49 4.91
C SER A 389 -19.74 -9.48 6.09
N TRP A 390 -20.76 -10.32 6.18
CA TRP A 390 -20.87 -11.40 7.15
C TRP A 390 -21.68 -12.56 6.57
N GLY A 391 -21.47 -13.77 7.10
CA GLY A 391 -22.18 -14.96 6.66
C GLY A 391 -21.89 -16.19 7.52
N ASN A 392 -22.24 -17.35 6.97
CA ASN A 392 -21.92 -18.65 7.57
C ASN A 392 -20.41 -18.92 7.56
N PHE A 393 -19.96 -19.94 8.28
CA PHE A 393 -18.54 -20.30 8.36
C PHE A 393 -17.89 -20.43 6.97
N LEU A 394 -16.87 -19.61 6.70
CA LEU A 394 -16.10 -19.56 5.44
C LEU A 394 -16.94 -19.26 4.17
N TYR A 395 -18.05 -18.52 4.31
CA TYR A 395 -18.96 -18.22 3.21
C TYR A 395 -18.29 -17.62 1.97
N TYR A 396 -17.24 -16.82 2.14
CA TYR A 396 -16.54 -16.12 1.04
C TYR A 396 -15.77 -17.04 0.07
N PHE A 397 -15.56 -18.31 0.42
CA PHE A 397 -15.02 -19.34 -0.50
C PHE A 397 -16.12 -20.14 -1.22
N SER A 398 -17.38 -19.86 -0.92
CA SER A 398 -18.53 -20.53 -1.54
C SER A 398 -19.12 -19.75 -2.72
N PHE A 399 -18.52 -18.62 -3.09
CA PHE A 399 -18.99 -17.69 -4.14
C PHE A 399 -18.06 -17.64 -5.34
#